data_AF-A0A4P5QTC6-F1
#
_entry.id   AF-A0A4P5QTC6-F1
#
_cell.length_a   1.000
_cell.length_b   1.000
_cell.length_c   1.000
_cell.angle_alpha   90.00
_cell.angle_beta   90.00
_cell.angle_gamma   90.00
#
_symmetry.space_group_name_H-M   'P 1'
#
loop_
_entity.id
_entity.type
_entity.pdbx_description
1 polymer ?
#
loop_
_entity_poly.entity_id
_entity_poly.type
_entity_poly.pdbx_seq_one_letter_code
_entity_poly.pdbx_strand_id
1 'polypeptide(L)'
;MPSYRVLADNLGVSRPRICQLVKLGLPTHSVRAALRWRESRPPMRMATNGKAANWVVPPADLQRRKRRFPAETGDSLQDALATSIFANNAAFELFEEAKARGDEDGRLAYYMRIYLATLKNRFMAERMAREELERRKVLVNKQHIVDYCRRLLDAVLKRLRRLPDETGPQCNPQNPLMGYEVLKRAVDAVLEAGLNALRDLQPESQSQA
;
A
#
# COMPACT_ATOMS: atom_id res chain seq x y z
N MET A 1 -30.43 43.88 -38.07
CA MET A 1 -29.52 43.06 -37.25
C MET A 1 -29.24 41.74 -37.97
N PRO A 2 -27.98 41.40 -38.29
CA PRO A 2 -27.66 40.10 -38.89
C PRO A 2 -28.08 38.93 -37.97
N SER A 3 -28.66 37.89 -38.57
CA SER A 3 -29.01 36.66 -37.84
C SER A 3 -27.75 35.98 -37.29
N TYR A 4 -27.87 35.28 -36.15
CA TYR A 4 -26.77 34.51 -35.56
C TYR A 4 -26.20 33.45 -36.50
N ARG A 5 -26.98 32.98 -37.49
CA ARG A 5 -26.49 32.08 -38.54
C ARG A 5 -25.51 32.80 -39.47
N VAL A 6 -25.86 34.00 -39.92
CA VAL A 6 -25.01 34.82 -40.80
C VAL A 6 -23.72 35.20 -40.09
N LEU A 7 -23.78 35.54 -38.80
CA LEU A 7 -22.57 35.81 -38.02
C LEU A 7 -21.70 34.55 -37.84
N ALA A 8 -22.31 33.37 -37.69
CA ALA A 8 -21.61 32.10 -37.49
C ALA A 8 -20.81 31.71 -38.73
N ASP A 9 -21.46 31.83 -39.90
CA ASP A 9 -20.85 31.54 -41.19
C ASP A 9 -19.69 32.50 -41.48
N ASN A 10 -19.86 33.80 -41.23
CA ASN A 10 -18.82 34.81 -41.48
C ASN A 10 -17.64 34.73 -40.49
N LEU A 11 -17.87 34.31 -39.25
CA LEU A 11 -16.82 34.13 -38.24
C LEU A 11 -16.24 32.71 -38.25
N GLY A 12 -16.76 31.78 -39.06
CA GLY A 12 -16.29 30.39 -39.06
C GLY A 12 -16.38 29.70 -37.69
N VAL A 13 -17.42 30.01 -36.91
CA VAL A 13 -17.66 29.43 -35.58
C VAL A 13 -19.08 28.90 -35.47
N SER A 14 -19.32 27.93 -34.58
CA SER A 14 -20.65 27.37 -34.40
C SER A 14 -21.65 28.37 -33.79
N ARG A 15 -22.94 28.22 -34.10
CA ARG A 15 -24.01 29.08 -33.54
C ARG A 15 -24.03 29.11 -32.00
N PRO A 16 -23.84 27.99 -31.26
CA PRO A 16 -23.71 28.04 -29.80
C PRO A 16 -22.53 28.88 -29.33
N ARG A 17 -21.42 28.86 -30.07
CA ARG A 17 -20.24 29.68 -29.77
C ARG A 17 -20.55 31.17 -29.93
N ILE A 18 -21.37 31.56 -30.91
CA ILE A 18 -21.84 32.94 -31.03
C ILE A 18 -22.67 33.37 -29.82
N CYS A 19 -23.60 32.56 -29.35
CA CYS A 19 -24.37 32.89 -28.14
C CYS A 19 -23.44 33.15 -26.93
N GLN A 20 -22.33 32.41 -26.80
CA GLN A 20 -21.32 32.67 -25.78
C GLN A 20 -20.55 33.97 -26.04
N LEU A 21 -20.16 34.24 -27.29
CA LEU A 21 -19.44 35.46 -27.66
C LEU A 21 -20.29 36.72 -27.47
N VAL A 22 -21.60 36.65 -27.71
CA VAL A 22 -22.54 37.74 -27.42
C VAL A 22 -22.57 38.05 -25.93
N LYS A 23 -22.58 37.04 -25.05
CA LYS A 23 -22.43 37.24 -23.59
C LYS A 23 -21.10 37.88 -23.19
N LEU A 24 -20.07 37.72 -24.03
CA LEU A 24 -18.75 38.30 -23.84
C LEU A 24 -18.58 39.67 -24.51
N GLY A 25 -19.65 40.25 -25.08
CA GLY A 25 -19.65 41.58 -25.67
C GLY A 25 -19.47 41.64 -27.19
N LEU A 26 -19.70 40.54 -27.93
CA LEU A 26 -19.67 40.55 -29.39
C LEU A 26 -20.78 41.46 -29.97
N PRO A 27 -20.46 42.46 -30.80
CA PRO A 27 -21.47 43.33 -31.41
C PRO A 27 -22.33 42.55 -32.42
N THR A 28 -23.65 42.62 -32.26
CA THR A 28 -24.63 41.92 -33.11
C THR A 28 -25.29 42.79 -34.18
N HIS A 29 -24.97 44.09 -34.21
CA HIS A 29 -25.61 45.05 -35.11
C HIS A 29 -25.02 45.02 -36.54
N SER A 30 -23.77 44.58 -36.72
CA SER A 30 -23.11 44.46 -38.03
C SER A 30 -22.04 43.37 -38.05
N VAL A 31 -21.94 42.63 -39.16
CA VAL A 31 -20.90 41.60 -39.37
C VAL A 31 -19.50 42.21 -39.34
N ARG A 32 -19.32 43.40 -39.94
CA ARG A 32 -18.03 44.10 -39.97
C ARG A 32 -17.54 44.50 -38.59
N ALA A 33 -18.47 44.87 -37.70
CA ALA A 33 -18.16 45.17 -36.29
C ALA A 33 -17.73 43.91 -35.53
N ALA A 34 -18.40 42.77 -35.78
CA ALA A 34 -18.07 41.49 -35.17
C ALA A 34 -16.67 40.98 -35.58
N LEU A 35 -16.29 41.18 -36.84
CA LEU A 35 -14.95 40.84 -37.34
C LEU A 35 -13.87 41.68 -36.66
N ARG A 36 -14.04 43.01 -36.62
CA ARG A 36 -13.10 43.91 -35.94
C ARG A 36 -12.95 43.60 -34.46
N TRP A 37 -14.04 43.27 -33.77
CA TRP A 37 -14.02 42.89 -32.36
C TRP A 37 -13.20 41.60 -32.11
N ARG A 38 -13.22 40.67 -33.07
CA ARG A 38 -12.41 39.44 -33.00
C ARG A 38 -10.94 39.72 -33.27
N GLU A 39 -10.63 40.56 -34.26
CA GLU A 39 -9.26 41.00 -34.57
C GLU A 39 -8.62 41.77 -33.41
N SER A 40 -9.40 42.59 -32.71
CA SER A 40 -8.94 43.35 -31.54
C SER A 40 -8.77 42.50 -30.27
N ARG A 41 -9.25 41.25 -30.26
CA ARG A 41 -9.12 40.38 -29.09
C ARG A 41 -7.77 39.67 -29.12
N PRO A 42 -6.92 39.81 -28.09
CA PRO A 42 -5.72 38.99 -27.98
C PRO A 42 -6.13 37.51 -27.97
N PRO A 43 -5.36 36.61 -28.62
CA PRO A 43 -5.66 35.18 -28.59
C PRO A 43 -5.75 34.76 -27.13
N MET A 44 -6.94 34.25 -26.74
CA MET A 44 -7.17 33.73 -25.40
C MET A 44 -6.08 32.70 -25.13
N ARG A 45 -5.29 32.93 -24.07
CA ARG A 45 -4.16 32.06 -23.70
C ARG A 45 -4.58 30.60 -23.85
N MET A 46 -3.74 29.81 -24.53
CA MET A 46 -4.01 28.39 -24.78
C MET A 46 -4.49 27.74 -23.50
N ALA A 47 -5.56 26.95 -23.61
CA ALA A 47 -6.14 26.26 -22.47
C ALA A 47 -5.03 25.42 -21.79
N THR A 48 -4.69 25.77 -20.56
CA THR A 48 -3.86 24.98 -19.63
C THR A 48 -4.62 23.72 -19.16
N ASN A 49 -5.44 23.13 -20.03
CA ASN A 49 -6.04 21.84 -19.78
C ASN A 49 -4.94 20.80 -19.98
N GLY A 50 -4.47 20.18 -18.90
CA GLY A 50 -3.42 19.16 -18.93
C GLY A 50 -3.68 17.97 -19.87
N LYS A 51 -4.92 17.81 -20.38
CA LYS A 51 -5.27 16.83 -21.41
C LYS A 51 -4.90 17.26 -22.84
N ALA A 52 -4.84 18.55 -23.15
CA ALA A 52 -4.42 19.06 -24.46
C ALA A 52 -2.89 19.20 -24.57
N ALA A 53 -2.18 19.32 -23.44
CA ALA A 53 -0.72 19.35 -23.38
C ALA A 53 -0.04 18.04 -23.83
N ASN A 54 -0.79 16.94 -23.97
CA ASN A 54 -0.25 15.66 -24.44
C ASN A 54 0.05 15.60 -25.95
N TRP A 55 -0.42 16.57 -26.75
CA TRP A 55 -0.24 16.54 -28.22
C TRP A 55 0.88 17.45 -28.73
N VAL A 56 1.49 18.26 -27.87
CA VAL A 56 2.75 18.95 -28.19
C VAL A 56 3.85 17.97 -27.81
N VAL A 57 4.49 17.37 -28.81
CA VAL A 57 5.72 16.59 -28.60
C VAL A 57 6.72 17.55 -27.93
N PRO A 58 7.11 17.32 -26.66
CA PRO A 58 8.11 18.16 -26.03
C PRO A 58 9.42 18.04 -26.84
N PRO A 59 10.24 19.11 -26.93
CA PRO A 59 11.59 19.01 -27.48
C PRO A 59 12.28 17.78 -26.90
N ALA A 60 13.03 17.03 -27.72
CA ALA A 60 13.59 15.73 -27.33
C ALA A 60 14.34 15.78 -25.98
N ASP A 61 14.88 16.95 -25.65
CA ASP A 61 15.68 17.23 -24.45
C ASP A 61 14.84 17.36 -23.17
N LEU A 62 13.53 17.60 -23.28
CA LEU A 62 12.58 17.77 -22.16
C LEU A 62 11.62 16.58 -21.99
N GLN A 63 11.72 15.57 -22.85
CA GLN A 63 10.99 14.33 -22.64
C GLN A 63 11.61 13.63 -21.43
N ARG A 64 10.93 13.68 -20.27
CA ARG A 64 11.23 12.78 -19.16
C ARG A 64 11.21 11.36 -19.70
N ARG A 65 12.38 10.80 -19.97
CA ARG A 65 12.55 9.40 -20.37
C ARG A 65 11.82 8.59 -19.31
N LYS A 66 10.69 7.96 -19.67
CA LYS A 66 10.12 6.90 -18.85
C LYS A 66 11.21 5.84 -18.77
N ARG A 67 11.90 5.78 -17.63
CA ARG A 67 12.96 4.81 -17.39
C ARG A 67 12.34 3.43 -17.60
N ARG A 68 12.84 2.70 -18.60
CA ARG A 68 12.36 1.35 -18.94
C ARG A 68 12.97 0.27 -18.01
N PHE A 69 13.81 0.67 -17.07
CA PHE A 69 14.47 -0.21 -16.11
C PHE A 69 14.48 0.49 -14.75
N PRO A 70 14.27 -0.26 -13.65
CA PRO A 70 14.49 0.29 -12.32
C PRO A 70 15.95 0.69 -12.17
N ALA A 71 16.21 1.86 -11.60
CA ALA A 71 17.54 2.37 -11.30
C ALA A 71 18.22 1.48 -10.25
N GLU A 72 19.51 1.20 -10.45
CA GLU A 72 20.35 0.39 -9.55
C GLU A 72 20.58 1.01 -8.15
N THR A 73 20.00 2.16 -7.83
CA THR A 73 20.13 2.78 -6.51
C THR A 73 18.83 3.52 -6.17
N GLY A 74 18.02 2.94 -5.28
CA GLY A 74 16.76 3.53 -4.79
C GLY A 74 15.46 2.87 -5.24
N ASP A 75 15.50 1.85 -6.10
CA ASP A 75 14.29 1.14 -6.57
C ASP A 75 14.04 -0.19 -5.84
N SER A 76 14.80 -0.50 -4.78
CA SER A 76 14.49 -1.66 -3.94
C SER A 76 13.26 -1.36 -3.08
N LEU A 77 12.44 -2.39 -2.86
CA LEU A 77 11.25 -2.29 -2.00
C LEU A 77 11.62 -1.86 -0.56
N GLN A 78 12.81 -2.22 -0.10
CA GLN A 78 13.34 -1.81 1.20
C GLN A 78 13.70 -0.32 1.23
N ASP A 79 14.30 0.20 0.17
CA ASP A 79 14.59 1.64 0.04
C ASP A 79 13.30 2.45 -0.03
N ALA A 80 12.30 1.97 -0.79
CA ALA A 80 10.98 2.57 -0.86
C ALA A 80 10.29 2.61 0.50
N LEU A 81 10.38 1.52 1.27
CA LEU A 81 9.86 1.45 2.63
C LEU A 81 10.57 2.44 3.56
N ALA A 82 11.91 2.42 3.59
CA ALA A 82 12.71 3.32 4.42
C ALA A 82 12.43 4.79 4.09
N THR A 83 12.33 5.12 2.80
CA THR A 83 11.98 6.47 2.34
C THR A 83 10.57 6.87 2.78
N SER A 84 9.59 5.96 2.72
CA SER A 84 8.21 6.22 3.15
C SER A 84 8.09 6.43 4.65
N ILE A 85 8.88 5.72 5.45
CA ILE A 85 8.96 5.89 6.91
C ILE A 85 9.56 7.26 7.22
N PHE A 86 10.70 7.59 6.61
CA PHE A 86 11.37 8.88 6.78
C PHE A 86 10.43 10.05 6.43
N ALA A 87 9.79 9.99 5.26
CA ALA A 87 8.85 11.03 4.82
C ALA A 87 7.62 11.16 5.74
N ASN A 88 7.15 10.06 6.33
CA ASN A 88 6.04 10.10 7.29
C ASN A 88 6.45 10.76 8.61
N ASN A 89 7.63 10.41 9.13
CA ASN A 89 8.16 11.02 10.35
C ASN A 89 8.40 12.52 10.18
N ALA A 90 9.05 12.93 9.08
CA ALA A 90 9.29 14.34 8.79
C ALA A 90 7.97 15.14 8.61
N ALA A 91 6.96 14.54 7.97
CA ALA A 91 5.63 15.17 7.84
C ALA A 91 4.91 15.29 9.19
N PHE A 92 5.10 14.33 10.09
CA PHE A 92 4.54 14.36 11.45
C PHE A 92 5.21 15.44 12.29
N GLU A 93 6.54 15.55 12.24
CA GLU A 93 7.29 16.61 12.92
C GLU A 93 6.82 18.01 12.47
N LEU A 94 6.68 18.24 11.17
CA LEU A 94 6.17 19.52 10.65
C LEU A 94 4.74 19.82 11.13
N PHE A 95 3.90 18.80 11.26
CA PHE A 95 2.54 18.96 11.78
C PHE A 95 2.53 19.29 13.27
N GLU A 96 3.34 18.60 14.08
CA GLU A 96 3.48 18.87 15.51
C GLU A 96 4.11 20.24 15.77
N GLU A 97 5.11 20.66 14.99
CA GLU A 97 5.68 22.00 15.07
C GLU A 97 4.64 23.09 14.75
N ALA A 98 3.85 22.92 13.69
CA ALA A 98 2.81 23.86 13.32
C ALA A 98 1.73 23.96 14.41
N LYS A 99 1.38 22.83 15.02
CA LYS A 99 0.46 22.76 16.16
C LYS A 99 1.03 23.46 17.40
N ALA A 100 2.31 23.24 17.70
CA ALA A 100 2.99 23.84 18.86
C ALA A 100 3.16 25.36 18.71
N ARG A 101 3.37 25.87 17.50
CA ARG A 101 3.44 27.31 17.22
C ARG A 101 2.09 28.01 17.27
N GLY A 102 0.99 27.26 17.28
CA GLY A 102 -0.37 27.83 17.16
C GLY A 102 -0.59 28.49 15.81
N ASP A 103 0.01 27.94 14.74
CA ASP A 103 -0.19 28.44 13.37
C ASP A 103 -1.68 28.45 13.00
N GLU A 104 -2.07 29.40 12.14
CA GLU A 104 -3.45 29.52 11.65
C GLU A 104 -4.01 28.19 11.13
N ASP A 105 -5.32 27.97 11.33
CA ASP A 105 -6.05 26.75 10.96
C ASP A 105 -5.74 26.26 9.53
N GLY A 106 -5.50 27.19 8.60
CA GLY A 106 -5.16 26.88 7.20
C GLY A 106 -3.80 26.18 7.01
N ARG A 107 -2.76 26.59 7.75
CA ARG A 107 -1.43 25.95 7.71
C ARG A 107 -1.44 24.61 8.43
N LEU A 108 -2.10 24.54 9.57
CA LEU A 108 -2.28 23.28 10.29
C LEU A 108 -3.01 22.24 9.43
N ALA A 109 -4.11 22.64 8.78
CA ALA A 109 -4.85 21.78 7.86
C ALA A 109 -4.05 21.37 6.61
N TYR A 110 -3.06 22.17 6.20
CA TYR A 110 -2.14 21.82 5.12
C TYR A 110 -1.16 20.72 5.55
N TYR A 111 -0.47 20.90 6.69
CA TYR A 111 0.47 19.89 7.20
C TYR A 111 -0.23 18.58 7.59
N MET A 112 -1.44 18.67 8.15
CA MET A 112 -2.26 17.48 8.42
C MET A 112 -2.56 16.69 7.14
N ARG A 113 -2.88 17.37 6.03
CA ARG A 113 -3.11 16.70 4.74
C ARG A 113 -1.86 16.02 4.20
N ILE A 114 -0.69 16.65 4.34
CA ILE A 114 0.60 16.04 3.96
C ILE A 114 0.86 14.80 4.81
N TYR A 115 0.72 14.90 6.13
CA TYR A 115 0.91 13.78 7.05
C TYR A 115 -0.01 12.60 6.72
N LEU A 116 -1.30 12.85 6.47
CA LEU A 116 -2.24 11.79 6.10
C LEU A 116 -1.90 11.16 4.74
N ALA A 117 -1.36 11.94 3.80
CA ALA A 117 -0.91 11.41 2.52
C ALA A 117 0.34 10.53 2.67
N THR A 118 1.33 10.95 3.46
CA THR A 118 2.56 10.16 3.71
C THR A 118 2.26 8.91 4.52
N LEU A 119 1.31 8.97 5.48
CA LEU A 119 0.85 7.82 6.24
C LEU A 119 0.23 6.74 5.35
N LYS A 120 -0.62 7.14 4.40
CA LYS A 120 -1.19 6.22 3.39
C LYS A 120 -0.10 5.60 2.51
N ASN A 121 0.88 6.39 2.08
CA ASN A 121 1.99 5.90 1.27
C ASN A 121 2.84 4.90 2.03
N ARG A 122 3.15 5.17 3.31
CA ARG A 122 3.85 4.24 4.20
C ARG A 122 3.09 2.93 4.36
N PHE A 123 1.79 2.99 4.62
CA PHE A 123 0.95 1.78 4.73
C PHE A 123 1.01 0.92 3.46
N MET A 124 0.95 1.55 2.28
CA MET A 124 1.06 0.82 1.01
C MET A 124 2.46 0.21 0.81
N ALA A 125 3.52 0.94 1.17
CA ALA A 125 4.89 0.44 1.09
C ALA A 125 5.12 -0.75 2.03
N GLU A 126 4.62 -0.69 3.27
CA GLU A 126 4.66 -1.80 4.23
C GLU A 126 3.89 -3.02 3.73
N ARG A 127 2.72 -2.82 3.13
CA ARG A 127 1.93 -3.91 2.56
C ARG A 127 2.68 -4.60 1.42
N MET A 128 3.24 -3.84 0.49
CA MET A 128 4.03 -4.39 -0.61
C MET A 128 5.27 -5.13 -0.10
N ALA A 129 5.96 -4.59 0.92
CA ALA A 129 7.08 -5.25 1.58
C ALA A 129 6.70 -6.63 2.16
N ARG A 130 5.54 -6.72 2.83
CA ARG A 130 5.04 -8.01 3.35
C ARG A 130 4.70 -8.99 2.23
N GLU A 131 3.95 -8.56 1.22
CA GLU A 131 3.57 -9.40 0.07
C GLU A 131 4.80 -9.98 -0.65
N GLU A 132 5.87 -9.19 -0.80
CA GLU A 132 7.11 -9.65 -1.42
C GLU A 132 7.87 -10.66 -0.53
N LEU A 133 7.90 -10.44 0.78
CA LEU A 133 8.49 -11.40 1.74
C LEU A 133 7.70 -12.73 1.77
N GLU A 134 6.38 -12.68 1.60
CA GLU A 134 5.53 -13.86 1.45
C GLU A 134 5.81 -14.58 0.12
N ARG A 135 5.91 -13.86 -1.00
CA ARG A 135 6.28 -14.43 -2.32
C ARG A 135 7.62 -15.15 -2.28
N ARG A 136 8.60 -14.57 -1.59
CA ARG A 136 9.93 -15.17 -1.38
C ARG A 136 9.91 -16.33 -0.39
N LYS A 137 8.75 -16.67 0.21
CA LYS A 137 8.57 -17.70 1.23
C LYS A 137 9.48 -17.51 2.46
N VAL A 138 9.91 -16.27 2.70
CA VAL A 138 10.69 -15.91 3.90
C VAL A 138 9.75 -15.81 5.10
N LEU A 139 8.54 -15.29 4.87
CA LEU A 139 7.46 -15.33 5.85
C LEU A 139 6.69 -16.63 5.69
N VAL A 140 6.76 -17.49 6.70
CA VAL A 140 5.89 -18.67 6.82
C VAL A 140 4.82 -18.35 7.85
N ASN A 141 3.57 -18.66 7.53
CA ASN A 141 2.46 -18.47 8.47
C ASN A 141 2.75 -19.24 9.76
N LYS A 142 2.77 -18.53 10.90
CA LYS A 142 3.03 -19.11 12.22
C LYS A 142 2.12 -20.30 12.50
N GLN A 143 0.84 -20.21 12.13
CA GLN A 143 -0.12 -21.30 12.31
C GLN A 143 0.29 -22.57 11.55
N HIS A 144 0.80 -22.40 10.33
CA HIS A 144 1.26 -23.51 9.51
C HIS A 144 2.49 -24.20 10.11
N ILE A 145 3.40 -23.44 10.74
CA ILE A 145 4.55 -24.01 11.46
C ILE A 145 4.06 -24.81 12.68
N VAL A 146 3.17 -24.23 13.48
CA VAL A 146 2.63 -24.88 14.68
C VAL A 146 1.90 -26.18 14.31
N ASP A 147 1.06 -26.15 13.29
CA ASP A 147 0.31 -27.33 12.83
C ASP A 147 1.24 -28.41 12.24
N TYR A 148 2.30 -28.00 11.52
CA TYR A 148 3.31 -28.93 11.03
C TYR A 148 4.08 -29.61 12.17
N CYS A 149 4.55 -28.84 13.15
CA CYS A 149 5.24 -29.35 14.34
C CYS A 149 4.33 -30.28 15.15
N ARG A 150 3.05 -29.91 15.34
CA ARG A 150 2.06 -30.76 16.03
C ARG A 150 1.88 -32.10 15.34
N ARG A 151 1.71 -32.13 14.02
CA ARG A 151 1.54 -33.38 13.26
C ARG A 151 2.74 -34.31 13.41
N LEU A 152 3.96 -33.77 13.35
CA LEU A 152 5.18 -34.56 13.54
C LEU A 152 5.29 -35.09 14.97
N LEU A 153 5.03 -34.24 15.97
CA LEU A 153 5.10 -34.62 17.37
C LEU A 153 4.00 -35.63 17.74
N ASP A 154 2.77 -35.48 17.24
CA ASP A 154 1.67 -36.40 17.51
C ASP A 154 1.99 -37.85 17.12
N ALA A 155 2.69 -38.06 16.00
CA ALA A 155 3.13 -39.38 15.58
C ALA A 155 4.15 -39.99 16.56
N VAL A 156 5.08 -39.18 17.07
CA VAL A 156 6.10 -39.59 18.05
C VAL A 156 5.46 -39.86 19.41
N LEU A 157 4.60 -38.96 19.90
CA LEU A 157 3.91 -39.07 21.18
C LEU A 157 3.02 -40.32 21.23
N LYS A 158 2.33 -40.66 20.13
CA LYS A 158 1.52 -41.90 20.04
C LYS A 158 2.36 -43.17 20.19
N ARG A 159 3.57 -43.19 19.61
CA ARG A 159 4.49 -44.34 19.76
C ARG A 159 5.08 -44.40 21.17
N LEU A 160 5.52 -43.26 21.71
CA LEU A 160 6.05 -43.19 23.08
C LEU A 160 5.04 -43.69 24.11
N ARG A 161 3.76 -43.35 23.98
CA ARG A 161 2.69 -43.82 24.89
C ARG A 161 2.50 -45.34 24.88
N ARG A 162 2.80 -46.03 23.78
CA ARG A 162 2.67 -47.50 23.67
C ARG A 162 3.92 -48.24 24.12
N LEU A 163 5.05 -47.56 24.17
CA LEU A 163 6.36 -48.15 24.48
C LEU A 163 6.38 -48.91 25.82
N PRO A 164 5.78 -48.40 26.92
CA PRO A 164 5.74 -49.13 28.19
C PRO A 164 4.97 -50.44 28.08
N ASP A 165 3.82 -50.45 27.37
CA ASP A 165 2.98 -51.64 27.22
C ASP A 165 3.64 -52.71 26.33
N GLU A 166 4.29 -52.28 25.24
CA GLU A 166 4.88 -53.19 24.23
C GLU A 166 6.24 -53.75 24.67
N THR A 167 7.09 -52.91 25.27
CA THR A 167 8.49 -53.27 25.58
C THR A 167 8.76 -53.48 27.07
N GLY A 168 7.94 -52.91 27.95
CA GLY A 168 8.11 -53.00 29.41
C GLY A 168 8.22 -54.43 29.94
N PRO A 169 7.32 -55.35 29.56
CA PRO A 169 7.39 -56.75 29.98
C PRO A 169 8.64 -57.49 29.45
N GLN A 170 9.20 -57.04 28.32
CA GLN A 170 10.38 -57.65 27.70
C GLN A 170 11.69 -57.18 28.34
N CYS A 171 11.72 -55.94 28.85
CA CYS A 171 12.91 -55.36 29.48
C CYS A 171 13.26 -56.01 30.82
N ASN A 172 12.28 -56.57 31.55
CA ASN A 172 12.53 -57.35 32.75
C ASN A 172 11.61 -58.59 32.83
N PRO A 173 12.02 -59.74 32.28
CA PRO A 173 11.22 -60.96 32.28
C PRO A 173 10.96 -61.52 33.68
N GLN A 174 11.83 -61.22 34.66
CA GLN A 174 11.70 -61.71 36.03
C GLN A 174 10.67 -60.91 36.84
N ASN A 175 10.53 -59.61 36.54
CA ASN A 175 9.53 -58.74 37.12
C ASN A 175 9.01 -57.74 36.07
N PRO A 176 7.99 -58.12 35.27
CA PRO A 176 7.52 -57.32 34.16
C PRO A 176 6.85 -56.01 34.60
N LEU A 177 6.27 -55.98 35.81
CA LEU A 177 5.64 -54.78 36.37
C LEU A 177 6.68 -53.69 36.65
N MET A 178 7.84 -54.07 37.19
CA MET A 178 8.91 -53.12 37.47
C MET A 178 9.52 -52.55 36.18
N GLY A 179 9.67 -53.36 35.13
CA GLY A 179 10.10 -52.90 33.81
C GLY A 179 9.11 -51.91 33.19
N TYR A 180 7.82 -52.21 33.30
CA TYR A 180 6.73 -51.31 32.88
C TYR A 180 6.77 -49.96 33.63
N GLU A 181 6.87 -49.97 34.96
CA GLU A 181 6.84 -48.74 35.76
C GLU A 181 8.00 -47.79 35.47
N VAL A 182 9.22 -48.34 35.30
CA VAL A 182 10.40 -47.53 34.99
C VAL A 182 10.27 -46.88 33.61
N LEU A 183 9.83 -47.66 32.61
CA LEU A 183 9.61 -47.14 31.25
C LEU A 183 8.47 -46.14 31.19
N LYS A 184 7.38 -46.38 31.92
CA LYS A 184 6.27 -45.44 32.03
C LYS A 184 6.71 -44.10 32.61
N ARG A 185 7.46 -44.10 33.73
CA ARG A 185 8.00 -42.86 34.32
C ARG A 185 8.91 -42.11 33.36
N ALA A 186 9.78 -42.82 32.64
CA ALA A 186 10.67 -42.20 31.65
C ALA A 186 9.88 -41.59 30.48
N VAL A 187 8.87 -42.29 29.97
CA VAL A 187 7.98 -41.80 28.91
C VAL A 187 7.19 -40.58 29.39
N ASP A 188 6.61 -40.62 30.60
CA ASP A 188 5.83 -39.52 31.16
C ASP A 188 6.68 -38.24 31.28
N ALA A 189 7.94 -38.35 31.71
CA ALA A 189 8.87 -37.21 31.77
C ALA A 189 9.16 -36.61 30.37
N VAL A 190 9.32 -37.46 29.35
CA VAL A 190 9.52 -37.01 27.96
C VAL A 190 8.24 -36.36 27.40
N LEU A 191 7.07 -36.90 27.73
CA LEU A 191 5.78 -36.33 27.35
C LEU A 191 5.60 -34.93 27.97
N GLU A 192 5.93 -34.76 29.24
CA GLU A 192 5.85 -33.48 29.93
C GLU A 192 6.80 -32.44 29.31
N ALA A 193 8.05 -32.81 29.04
CA ALA A 193 9.00 -31.94 28.35
C ALA A 193 8.51 -31.54 26.94
N GLY A 194 7.94 -32.48 26.18
CA GLY A 194 7.36 -32.22 24.85
C GLY A 194 6.13 -31.31 24.89
N LEU A 195 5.27 -31.47 25.90
CA LEU A 195 4.10 -30.60 26.10
C LEU A 195 4.49 -29.19 26.50
N ASN A 196 5.53 -29.02 27.33
CA ASN A 196 6.08 -27.71 27.69
C ASN A 196 6.65 -27.00 26.45
N ALA A 197 7.44 -27.69 25.63
CA ALA A 197 7.95 -27.14 24.37
C ALA A 197 6.83 -26.75 23.39
N LEU A 198 5.75 -27.53 23.34
CA LEU A 198 4.56 -27.19 22.54
C LEU A 198 3.81 -25.98 23.08
N ARG A 199 3.78 -25.78 24.41
CA ARG A 199 3.16 -24.62 25.06
C ARG A 199 3.93 -23.34 24.75
N ASP A 200 5.25 -23.39 24.74
CA ASP A 200 6.12 -22.26 24.38
C ASP A 200 5.94 -21.82 22.92
N LEU A 201 5.52 -22.75 22.05
CA LEU A 201 5.20 -22.46 20.64
C LEU A 201 3.81 -21.82 20.45
N GLN A 202 2.91 -21.90 21.44
CA GLN A 202 1.60 -21.29 21.34
C GLN A 202 1.70 -19.76 21.54
N PRO A 203 1.08 -18.95 20.68
CA PRO A 203 1.00 -17.51 20.93
C PRO A 203 0.24 -17.25 22.24
N GLU A 204 0.70 -16.28 23.03
CA GLU A 204 0.03 -15.74 24.24
C GLU A 204 -1.30 -15.04 23.93
N SER A 205 -2.01 -15.45 22.88
CA SER A 205 -3.22 -14.78 22.36
C SER A 205 -4.46 -14.97 23.24
N GLN A 206 -4.32 -15.25 24.53
CA GLN A 206 -5.45 -15.39 25.46
C GLN A 206 -5.24 -14.78 26.86
N SER A 207 -4.16 -14.05 27.13
CA SER A 207 -3.97 -13.36 28.43
C SER A 207 -4.44 -11.90 28.45
N GLN A 208 -4.94 -11.37 27.33
CA GLN A 208 -5.49 -10.01 27.24
C GLN A 208 -6.76 -9.97 26.38
N ALA A 209 -7.85 -10.50 26.92
CA ALA A 209 -9.21 -10.19 26.50
C ALA A 209 -10.09 -10.07 27.76
#